data_AF-A0A133VL90-F1
#
_entry.id   AF-A0A133VL90-F1
#
_cell.length_a   1.000
_cell.length_b   1.000
_cell.length_c   1.000
_cell.angle_alpha   90.00
_cell.angle_beta   90.00
_cell.angle_gamma   90.00
#
_symmetry.space_group_name_H-M   'P 1'
#
loop_
_entity.id
_entity.type
_entity.pdbx_description
1 polymer ?
#
loop_
_entity_poly.entity_id
_entity_poly.type
_entity_poly.pdbx_seq_one_letter_code
_entity_poly.pdbx_strand_id
1 'polypeptide(L)'
;PSVVSTLQTFRAAEQYKVPIHGIVVNRILARDFELPSGEIRDTLGWPVLSEIPEDEKVRESTALGVPVIDHEPETPASERLRKLAESLGEHISER
;
A
#
# COMPACT_ATOMS: atom_id res chain seq x y z
N PRO A 1 9.06 -6.92 2.55
CA PRO A 1 8.26 -7.59 3.60
C PRO A 1 7.38 -8.67 2.98
N SER A 2 7.26 -9.84 3.60
CA SER A 2 6.34 -10.90 3.14
C SER A 2 5.00 -10.83 3.89
N VAL A 3 3.97 -11.50 3.37
CA VAL A 3 2.64 -11.63 4.02
C VAL A 3 2.77 -12.12 5.47
N VAL A 4 3.69 -13.06 5.74
CA VAL A 4 3.95 -13.58 7.09
C VAL A 4 4.49 -12.51 8.03
N SER A 5 5.36 -11.63 7.55
CA SER A 5 5.88 -10.53 8.39
C SER A 5 4.76 -9.56 8.75
N THR A 6 3.84 -9.29 7.81
CA THR A 6 2.67 -8.45 8.05
C THR A 6 1.75 -9.02 9.14
N LEU A 7 1.53 -10.33 9.18
CA LEU A 7 0.78 -10.97 10.27
C LEU A 7 1.41 -10.71 11.65
N GLN A 8 2.74 -10.75 11.73
CA GLN A 8 3.45 -10.45 12.98
C GLN A 8 3.25 -8.99 13.39
N THR A 9 3.30 -8.06 12.43
CA THR A 9 3.00 -6.65 12.66
C THR A 9 1.57 -6.44 13.14
N PHE A 10 0.60 -7.15 12.60
CA PHE A 10 -0.80 -7.07 13.04
C PHE A 10 -0.99 -7.55 14.47
N ARG A 11 -0.37 -8.66 14.85
CA ARG A 11 -0.37 -9.13 16.25
C ARG A 11 0.22 -8.09 17.20
N ALA A 12 1.31 -7.43 16.80
CA ALA A 12 1.90 -6.36 17.59
C ALA A 12 0.96 -5.14 17.69
N ALA A 13 0.37 -4.71 16.58
CA ALA A 13 -0.59 -3.60 16.56
C ALA A 13 -1.81 -3.87 17.46
N GLU A 14 -2.36 -5.09 17.41
CA GLU A 14 -3.45 -5.53 18.31
C GLU A 14 -3.03 -5.48 19.78
N GLN A 15 -1.85 -6.00 20.12
CA GLN A 15 -1.32 -5.97 21.48
C GLN A 15 -1.21 -4.54 22.03
N TYR A 16 -0.77 -3.60 21.20
CA TYR A 16 -0.62 -2.19 21.58
C TYR A 16 -1.88 -1.35 21.32
N LYS A 17 -3.00 -1.97 20.93
CA LYS A 17 -4.27 -1.30 20.60
C LYS A 17 -4.11 -0.19 19.54
N VAL A 18 -3.21 -0.39 18.59
CA VAL A 18 -3.02 0.50 17.45
C VAL A 18 -4.08 0.15 16.41
N PRO A 19 -4.91 1.11 15.97
CA PRO A 19 -5.94 0.86 14.97
C PRO A 19 -5.31 0.52 13.61
N ILE A 20 -5.78 -0.56 13.00
CA ILE A 20 -5.40 -0.98 11.66
C ILE A 20 -6.52 -0.54 10.71
N HIS A 21 -6.16 0.18 9.64
CA HIS A 21 -7.13 0.65 8.65
C HIS A 21 -7.23 -0.29 7.45
N GLY A 22 -6.16 -1.03 7.16
CA GLY A 22 -6.11 -2.01 6.07
C GLY A 22 -4.69 -2.23 5.58
N ILE A 23 -4.58 -2.84 4.39
CA ILE A 23 -3.33 -3.25 3.76
C ILE A 23 -3.12 -2.44 2.48
N VAL A 24 -1.88 -2.02 2.24
CA VAL A 24 -1.45 -1.52 0.92
C VAL A 24 -0.48 -2.54 0.34
N VAL A 25 -0.81 -3.08 -0.82
CA VAL A 25 0.07 -4.00 -1.56
C VAL A 25 0.88 -3.16 -2.53
N ASN A 26 2.20 -3.11 -2.33
CA ASN A 26 3.09 -2.24 -3.09
C ASN A 26 3.99 -3.06 -4.04
N ARG A 27 4.48 -2.41 -5.10
CA ARG A 27 5.39 -2.98 -6.11
C ARG A 27 4.83 -4.20 -6.84
N ILE A 28 3.56 -4.10 -7.25
CA ILE A 28 2.91 -5.15 -8.04
C ILE A 28 3.48 -5.15 -9.46
N LEU A 29 4.04 -6.28 -9.89
CA LEU A 29 4.60 -6.49 -11.22
C LEU A 29 3.56 -7.01 -12.23
N ALA A 30 2.36 -7.36 -11.76
CA ALA A 30 1.27 -7.93 -12.56
C ALA A 30 1.70 -9.20 -13.30
N ARG A 31 2.35 -10.11 -12.58
CA ARG A 31 2.82 -11.41 -13.11
C ARG A 31 2.09 -12.57 -12.44
N ASP A 32 1.95 -13.67 -13.16
CA ASP A 32 1.18 -14.84 -12.73
C ASP A 32 1.71 -15.53 -11.46
N PHE A 33 2.98 -15.28 -11.10
CA PHE A 33 3.59 -15.80 -9.88
C PHE A 33 3.35 -14.92 -8.65
N GLU A 34 2.72 -13.75 -8.80
CA GLU A 34 2.38 -12.89 -7.68
C GLU A 34 1.18 -13.42 -6.93
N LEU A 35 1.21 -13.24 -5.61
CA LEU A 35 0.08 -13.55 -4.75
C LEU A 35 -1.07 -12.60 -5.07
N PRO A 36 -2.25 -13.11 -5.48
CA PRO A 36 -3.40 -12.27 -5.76
C PRO A 36 -3.83 -11.50 -4.50
N SER A 37 -4.22 -10.24 -4.66
CA SER A 37 -4.65 -9.41 -3.52
C SER A 37 -5.85 -9.97 -2.76
N GLY A 38 -6.70 -10.75 -3.43
CA GLY A 38 -7.78 -11.50 -2.77
C GLY A 38 -7.24 -12.50 -1.75
N GLU A 39 -6.22 -13.26 -2.10
CA GLU A 39 -5.57 -14.21 -1.18
C GLU A 39 -4.84 -13.49 -0.04
N ILE A 40 -4.21 -12.34 -0.33
CA ILE A 40 -3.57 -11.50 0.70
C ILE A 40 -4.60 -11.01 1.71
N ARG A 41 -5.73 -10.47 1.23
CA ARG A 41 -6.86 -10.04 2.06
C ARG A 41 -7.36 -11.18 2.94
N ASP A 42 -7.61 -12.35 2.35
CA ASP A 42 -8.18 -13.50 3.05
C ASP A 42 -7.19 -14.07 4.09
N THR A 43 -5.89 -14.08 3.77
CA THR A 43 -4.83 -14.54 4.69
C THR A 43 -4.64 -13.60 5.86
N LEU A 44 -4.69 -12.29 5.61
CA LEU A 44 -4.39 -11.28 6.61
C LEU A 44 -5.62 -10.85 7.42
N GLY A 45 -6.84 -11.07 6.90
CA GLY A 45 -8.09 -10.72 7.58
C GLY A 45 -8.42 -9.22 7.55
N TRP A 46 -7.72 -8.43 6.75
CA TRP A 46 -7.92 -6.98 6.63
C TRP A 46 -8.19 -6.58 5.18
N PRO A 47 -8.95 -5.49 4.92
CA PRO A 47 -9.20 -5.03 3.57
C PRO A 47 -7.91 -4.52 2.92
N VAL A 48 -7.73 -4.82 1.63
CA VAL A 48 -6.70 -4.18 0.79
C VAL A 48 -7.24 -2.84 0.32
N LEU A 49 -6.60 -1.76 0.75
CA LEU A 49 -7.01 -0.37 0.46
C LEU A 49 -6.52 0.09 -0.91
N SER A 50 -5.33 -0.35 -1.31
CA SER A 50 -4.77 -0.01 -2.61
C SER A 50 -3.69 -1.00 -3.03
N GLU A 51 -3.53 -1.06 -4.34
CA GLU A 51 -2.54 -1.81 -5.08
C GLU A 51 -1.68 -0.81 -5.86
N ILE A 52 -0.40 -0.71 -5.50
CA ILE A 52 0.55 0.21 -6.12
C ILE A 52 1.46 -0.60 -7.04
N PRO A 53 1.48 -0.32 -8.36
CA PRO A 53 2.34 -1.02 -9.30
C PRO A 53 3.81 -0.72 -9.05
N GLU A 54 4.69 -1.63 -9.47
CA GLU A 54 6.11 -1.32 -9.59
C GLU A 54 6.32 -0.24 -10.65
N ASP A 55 7.14 0.76 -10.31
CA ASP A 55 7.38 1.92 -11.15
C ASP A 55 8.81 2.44 -10.87
N GLU A 56 9.60 2.58 -11.93
CA GLU A 56 10.99 3.04 -11.85
C GLU A 56 11.08 4.50 -11.37
N LYS A 57 10.07 5.33 -11.66
CA LYS A 57 10.03 6.72 -11.21
C LYS A 57 9.93 6.86 -9.70
N VAL A 58 9.40 5.86 -9.00
CA VAL A 58 9.43 5.80 -7.54
C VAL A 58 10.87 5.68 -7.04
N ARG A 59 11.72 4.89 -7.71
CA ARG A 59 13.14 4.76 -7.35
C ARG A 59 13.93 6.01 -7.69
N GLU A 60 13.71 6.59 -8.87
CA GLU A 60 14.35 7.85 -9.28
C GLU A 60 14.04 8.99 -8.31
N SER A 61 12.76 9.22 -8.01
CA SER A 61 12.30 10.24 -7.06
C SER A 61 12.89 10.05 -5.65
N THR A 62 12.94 8.80 -5.17
CA THR A 62 13.57 8.46 -3.88
C THR A 62 15.05 8.86 -3.86
N ALA A 63 15.80 8.64 -4.94
CA ALA A 63 17.21 9.02 -5.03
C ALA A 63 17.42 10.54 -5.03
N LEU A 64 16.45 11.29 -5.57
CA LEU A 64 16.45 12.75 -5.56
C LEU A 64 15.96 13.35 -4.23
N GLY A 65 15.40 12.53 -3.33
CA GLY A 65 14.82 13.00 -2.07
C GLY A 65 13.50 13.75 -2.24
N VAL A 66 12.79 13.53 -3.35
CA VAL A 66 11.51 14.15 -3.68
C VAL A 66 10.45 13.06 -3.79
N PRO A 67 9.21 13.24 -3.31
CA PRO A 67 8.14 12.26 -3.51
C PRO A 67 7.82 12.04 -4.99
N VAL A 68 7.49 10.80 -5.38
CA VAL A 68 7.12 10.47 -6.78
C VAL A 68 5.95 11.30 -7.30
N ILE A 69 4.99 11.63 -6.44
CA ILE A 69 3.82 12.44 -6.79
C ILE A 69 4.16 13.88 -7.19
N ASP A 70 5.31 14.40 -6.75
CA ASP A 70 5.82 15.72 -7.10
C ASP A 70 6.83 15.65 -8.24
N HIS A 71 7.67 14.58 -8.24
CA HIS A 71 8.69 14.36 -9.25
C HIS A 71 8.10 13.99 -10.61
N GLU A 72 7.19 13.02 -10.64
CA GLU A 72 6.57 12.47 -11.85
C GLU A 72 5.07 12.22 -11.58
N PRO A 73 4.22 13.26 -11.75
CA PRO A 73 2.85 13.23 -11.27
C PRO A 73 1.91 12.25 -11.97
N GLU A 74 2.20 11.93 -13.23
CA GLU A 74 1.32 11.23 -14.17
C GLU A 74 1.66 9.73 -14.32
N THR A 75 2.46 9.18 -13.39
CA THR A 75 2.78 7.75 -13.43
C THR A 75 1.69 6.91 -12.78
N PRO A 76 1.56 5.62 -13.14
CA PRO A 76 0.60 4.72 -12.51
C PRO A 76 0.74 4.64 -10.99
N ALA A 77 1.98 4.65 -10.46
CA ALA A 77 2.19 4.64 -9.01
C ALA A 77 1.72 5.95 -8.36
N SER A 78 2.04 7.10 -8.97
CA SER A 78 1.59 8.42 -8.51
C SER A 78 0.06 8.53 -8.48
N GLU A 79 -0.62 8.09 -9.54
CA GLU A 79 -2.09 8.08 -9.59
C GLU A 79 -2.71 7.19 -8.50
N ARG A 80 -2.17 5.98 -8.29
CA ARG A 80 -2.67 5.05 -7.25
C ARG A 80 -2.45 5.60 -5.84
N LEU A 81 -1.32 6.26 -5.61
CA LEU A 81 -1.03 6.92 -4.33
C LEU A 81 -1.97 8.09 -4.04
N ARG A 82 -2.30 8.92 -5.05
CA ARG A 82 -3.28 10.00 -4.88
C ARG A 82 -4.67 9.47 -4.55
N LYS A 83 -5.15 8.48 -5.30
CA LYS A 83 -6.45 7.84 -5.04
C LYS A 83 -6.53 7.20 -3.65
N LEU A 84 -5.44 6.57 -3.21
CA LEU A 84 -5.35 6.05 -1.83
C LEU A 84 -5.44 7.17 -0.79
N ALA A 85 -4.73 8.28 -1.01
CA ALA A 85 -4.76 9.42 -0.09
C ALA A 85 -6.16 10.05 0.02
N GLU A 86 -6.86 10.21 -1.11
CA GLU A 86 -8.24 10.69 -1.15
C GLU A 86 -9.18 9.77 -0.35
N SER A 87 -9.19 8.47 -0.68
CA SER A 87 -10.05 7.49 -0.01
C SER A 87 -9.75 7.37 1.49
N LEU A 88 -8.48 7.40 1.88
CA LEU A 88 -8.09 7.31 3.28
C LEU A 88 -8.42 8.60 4.04
N GLY A 89 -8.27 9.77 3.40
CA GLY A 89 -8.64 11.06 3.97
C GLY A 89 -10.13 11.15 4.30
N GLU A 90 -10.99 10.68 3.40
CA GLU A 90 -12.43 10.55 3.65
C GLU A 90 -12.72 9.61 4.83
N HIS A 91 -12.12 8.41 4.82
CA HIS A 91 -12.34 7.40 5.85
C HIS A 91 -11.93 7.84 7.27
N ILE A 92 -10.87 8.64 7.38
CA ILE A 92 -10.39 9.16 8.67
C ILE A 92 -11.24 10.36 9.12
N SER A 93 -11.70 11.21 8.19
CA SER A 93 -12.47 12.42 8.53
C SER A 93 -13.90 12.11 9.00
N GLU A 94 -14.45 10.94 8.62
CA GLU A 94 -15.79 10.48 9.03
C GLU A 94 -15.84 9.81 10.42
N ARG A 95 -14.69 9.66 11.10
CA ARG A 95 -14.56 9.06 12.43
C ARG A 95 -14.28 10.09 13.52
#